data_AF-A0A496X6F5-F1
#
_entry.id   AF-A0A496X6F5-F1
#
_cell.length_a   1.000
_cell.length_b   1.000
_cell.length_c   1.000
_cell.angle_alpha   90.00
_cell.angle_beta   90.00
_cell.angle_gamma   90.00
#
_symmetry.space_group_name_H-M   'P 1'
#
loop_
_entity.id
_entity.type
_entity.pdbx_description
1 polymer ?
#
loop_
_entity_poly.entity_id
_entity_poly.type
_entity_poly.pdbx_seq_one_letter_code
_entity_poly.pdbx_strand_id
1 'polypeptide(L)'
;MAGFGSISLQNTYRQLGEQFYSDQLPTKVLDPTLIRLNHTLASQLNLPVGVLETEKAIQILAGNSVPDDICPIATVYAGHQFGGWNPQLGDGRAILLGEVIGEDDKRYDIQLKGAGRTPYSRMGDGRSPLGPVLREYIVSEAMAALGIPTTRALAAVTTGETVVREMAQPGAVLTRVAQSHIRIGTIQYFSARNDLTSVKILADYVIDRHYREAVAQIVAKTGDGPYAALLTCVAEAQASLIAQWMAVGFIHGVMNTDNMLLCGETVDYGPCAFMDGYNPEKVFSSIDTQGRYAYANQAEIGLWNVSWLAQALLPLIDECEDEAIKVAEKILANYSLIFKQTYQQLLAEKLGFPGSNAEVDQLSLELQQIMAAEVSDYTLTYRALADCLAPEPDRPFLNKIYSFPDAFQAWRQRWQALLAEQGVDLAIAHALMLSKNPSYIPRNHLIAEAIEQASQHQDFGLFNQLVDVLARPFEYREENKVFALSPKPEEEVKQTFCGT
;
A
#
# COMPACT_ATOMS: atom_id res chain seq x y z
N MET A 1 27.54 -18.16 10.47
CA MET A 1 27.67 -16.92 9.66
C MET A 1 26.27 -16.43 9.39
N ALA A 2 25.92 -15.21 9.79
CA ALA A 2 24.55 -14.72 9.75
C ALA A 2 23.98 -14.75 8.33
N GLY A 3 22.67 -14.92 8.22
CA GLY A 3 21.97 -15.14 6.95
C GLY A 3 22.21 -14.07 5.90
N PHE A 4 22.22 -12.81 6.31
CA PHE A 4 22.44 -11.66 5.44
C PHE A 4 23.80 -10.99 5.71
N GLY A 5 24.83 -11.79 6.04
CA GLY A 5 26.18 -11.31 6.31
C GLY A 5 26.52 -11.31 7.81
N SER A 6 26.71 -10.14 8.41
CA SER A 6 26.94 -9.98 9.86
C SER A 6 25.67 -9.67 10.65
N ILE A 7 24.53 -9.48 9.96
CA ILE A 7 23.27 -9.08 10.58
C ILE A 7 22.46 -10.32 10.94
N SER A 8 22.19 -10.46 12.24
CA SER A 8 21.26 -11.44 12.79
C SER A 8 19.85 -10.86 12.78
N LEU A 9 18.87 -11.63 12.30
CA LEU A 9 17.48 -11.25 12.43
C LEU A 9 17.02 -11.36 13.89
N GLN A 10 16.16 -10.43 14.31
CA GLN A 10 15.46 -10.47 15.59
C GLN A 10 14.11 -11.18 15.42
N ASN A 11 13.54 -11.68 16.50
CA ASN A 11 12.31 -12.49 16.45
C ASN A 11 11.32 -12.05 17.55
N THR A 12 11.08 -10.75 17.70
CA THR A 12 10.26 -10.25 18.83
C THR A 12 8.81 -10.71 18.74
N TYR A 13 8.23 -10.86 17.55
CA TYR A 13 6.89 -11.43 17.40
C TYR A 13 6.78 -12.85 17.99
N ARG A 14 7.83 -13.66 17.91
CA ARG A 14 7.83 -15.02 18.48
C ARG A 14 7.75 -15.02 20.01
N GLN A 15 8.18 -13.93 20.65
CA GLN A 15 8.19 -13.79 22.10
C GLN A 15 6.78 -13.50 22.66
N LEU A 16 5.79 -13.22 21.80
CA LEU A 16 4.40 -13.03 22.21
C LEU A 16 3.76 -14.31 22.74
N GLY A 17 4.15 -15.47 22.19
CA GLY A 17 3.61 -16.79 22.55
C GLY A 17 3.30 -17.66 21.34
N GLU A 18 3.27 -18.97 21.54
CA GLU A 18 3.07 -19.96 20.47
C GLU A 18 1.67 -19.88 19.83
N GLN A 19 0.68 -19.30 20.50
CA GLN A 19 -0.67 -19.14 19.95
C GLN A 19 -0.77 -18.15 18.78
N PHE A 20 0.24 -17.27 18.60
CA PHE A 20 0.24 -16.24 17.56
C PHE A 20 0.79 -16.72 16.22
N TYR A 21 1.43 -17.90 16.18
CA TYR A 21 2.14 -18.37 14.99
C TYR A 21 2.23 -19.89 14.93
N SER A 22 2.77 -20.39 13.82
CA SER A 22 3.30 -21.76 13.71
C SER A 22 4.72 -21.71 13.19
N ASP A 23 5.59 -22.56 13.74
CA ASP A 23 6.91 -22.80 13.17
C ASP A 23 6.77 -23.28 11.73
N GLN A 24 7.41 -22.58 10.79
CA GLN A 24 7.18 -22.83 9.38
C GLN A 24 8.42 -22.55 8.54
N LEU A 25 9.15 -23.60 8.18
CA LEU A 25 10.24 -23.49 7.23
C LEU A 25 9.70 -23.23 5.80
N PRO A 26 10.39 -22.41 4.99
CA PRO A 26 10.14 -22.34 3.56
C PRO A 26 10.31 -23.68 2.85
N THR A 27 9.57 -23.85 1.77
CA THR A 27 9.69 -24.99 0.85
C THR A 27 10.66 -24.63 -0.26
N LYS A 28 11.75 -25.40 -0.38
CA LYS A 28 12.77 -25.19 -1.42
C LYS A 28 12.17 -25.18 -2.82
N VAL A 29 12.80 -24.45 -3.71
CA VAL A 29 12.50 -24.30 -5.13
C VAL A 29 13.64 -24.85 -5.98
N LEU A 30 13.38 -25.14 -7.26
CA LEU A 30 14.29 -25.88 -8.13
C LEU A 30 15.53 -25.08 -8.54
N ASP A 31 15.34 -23.88 -9.08
CA ASP A 31 16.43 -23.11 -9.70
C ASP A 31 16.21 -21.61 -9.50
N PRO A 32 16.55 -21.08 -8.30
CA PRO A 32 16.27 -19.69 -7.98
C PRO A 32 17.24 -18.72 -8.65
N THR A 33 16.71 -17.77 -9.42
CA THR A 33 17.49 -16.69 -10.04
C THR A 33 16.96 -15.32 -9.60
N LEU A 34 17.88 -14.42 -9.21
CA LEU A 34 17.51 -13.06 -8.82
C LEU A 34 16.96 -12.29 -10.04
N ILE A 35 15.74 -11.76 -9.90
CA ILE A 35 15.14 -10.85 -10.89
C ILE A 35 15.63 -9.44 -10.61
N ARG A 36 15.47 -8.99 -9.36
CA ARG A 36 15.88 -7.66 -8.91
C ARG A 36 16.05 -7.60 -7.40
N LEU A 37 17.07 -6.86 -6.96
CA LEU A 37 17.30 -6.46 -5.59
C LEU A 37 17.11 -4.95 -5.44
N ASN A 38 16.48 -4.53 -4.36
CA ASN A 38 16.29 -3.13 -4.01
C ASN A 38 17.48 -2.60 -3.20
N HIS A 39 18.47 -2.02 -3.87
CA HIS A 39 19.70 -1.54 -3.23
C HIS A 39 19.45 -0.40 -2.23
N THR A 40 18.53 0.51 -2.56
CA THR A 40 18.17 1.63 -1.69
C THR A 40 17.54 1.12 -0.40
N LEU A 41 16.55 0.23 -0.49
CA LEU A 41 15.91 -0.36 0.68
C LEU A 41 16.88 -1.22 1.49
N ALA A 42 17.71 -2.02 0.84
CA ALA A 42 18.74 -2.82 1.53
C ALA A 42 19.64 -1.93 2.39
N SER A 43 20.11 -0.80 1.83
CA SER A 43 20.93 0.17 2.56
C SER A 43 20.17 0.77 3.75
N GLN A 44 18.92 1.22 3.55
CA GLN A 44 18.06 1.74 4.61
C GLN A 44 17.82 0.73 5.75
N LEU A 45 17.85 -0.56 5.45
CA LEU A 45 17.68 -1.65 6.42
C LEU A 45 19.01 -2.14 7.03
N ASN A 46 20.11 -1.39 6.81
CA ASN A 46 21.48 -1.78 7.13
C ASN A 46 21.96 -3.09 6.47
N LEU A 47 21.24 -3.65 5.49
CA LEU A 47 21.58 -4.91 4.84
C LEU A 47 22.66 -4.71 3.76
N PRO A 48 23.83 -5.37 3.84
CA PRO A 48 24.91 -5.16 2.87
C PRO A 48 24.54 -5.66 1.46
N VAL A 49 24.38 -4.72 0.51
CA VAL A 49 23.96 -5.01 -0.88
C VAL A 49 24.83 -6.10 -1.53
N GLY A 50 26.16 -5.97 -1.45
CA GLY A 50 27.07 -6.95 -2.07
C GLY A 50 26.97 -8.37 -1.47
N VAL A 51 26.41 -8.52 -0.26
CA VAL A 51 26.11 -9.84 0.32
C VAL A 51 24.80 -10.39 -0.22
N LEU A 52 23.78 -9.54 -0.37
CA LEU A 52 22.45 -9.94 -0.85
C LEU A 52 22.44 -10.44 -2.30
N GLU A 53 23.43 -10.07 -3.10
CA GLU A 53 23.59 -10.52 -4.49
C GLU A 53 24.38 -11.82 -4.63
N THR A 54 24.94 -12.34 -3.53
CA THR A 54 25.66 -13.62 -3.58
C THR A 54 24.69 -14.79 -3.80
N GLU A 55 25.17 -15.86 -4.45
CA GLU A 55 24.39 -17.09 -4.65
C GLU A 55 23.79 -17.60 -3.33
N LYS A 56 24.56 -17.54 -2.24
CA LYS A 56 24.09 -17.94 -0.90
C LYS A 56 22.89 -17.11 -0.44
N ALA A 57 22.92 -15.79 -0.62
CA ALA A 57 21.81 -14.93 -0.22
C ALA A 57 20.59 -15.14 -1.12
N ILE A 58 20.77 -15.37 -2.43
CA ILE A 58 19.68 -15.72 -3.34
C ILE A 58 18.98 -17.01 -2.89
N GLN A 59 19.74 -18.02 -2.41
CA GLN A 59 19.13 -19.23 -1.82
C GLN A 59 18.31 -18.91 -0.56
N ILE A 60 18.66 -17.90 0.23
CA ILE A 60 17.87 -17.48 1.40
C ILE A 60 16.62 -16.72 0.97
N LEU A 61 16.76 -15.76 0.05
CA LEU A 61 15.66 -14.96 -0.49
C LEU A 61 14.62 -15.81 -1.24
N ALA A 62 15.03 -16.96 -1.80
CA ALA A 62 14.14 -17.95 -2.40
C ALA A 62 13.54 -18.96 -1.41
N GLY A 63 14.03 -19.01 -0.16
CA GLY A 63 13.62 -20.02 0.83
C GLY A 63 14.30 -21.39 0.69
N ASN A 64 15.38 -21.50 -0.08
CA ASN A 64 16.16 -22.74 -0.24
C ASN A 64 17.10 -23.03 0.93
N SER A 65 17.53 -21.97 1.62
CA SER A 65 18.43 -22.04 2.76
C SER A 65 17.87 -21.21 3.91
N VAL A 66 17.81 -21.79 5.10
CA VAL A 66 17.47 -21.09 6.35
C VAL A 66 18.69 -21.19 7.27
N PRO A 67 19.41 -20.08 7.49
CA PRO A 67 20.47 -19.95 8.49
C PRO A 67 19.99 -20.29 9.90
N ASP A 68 20.88 -20.80 10.75
CA ASP A 68 20.56 -21.26 12.11
C ASP A 68 20.04 -20.15 13.04
N ASP A 69 20.35 -18.88 12.74
CA ASP A 69 19.91 -17.69 13.48
C ASP A 69 18.53 -17.16 13.04
N ILE A 70 17.92 -17.78 12.03
CA ILE A 70 16.60 -17.43 11.51
C ILE A 70 15.60 -18.48 12.01
N CYS A 71 14.50 -18.03 12.60
CA CYS A 71 13.45 -18.89 13.16
C CYS A 71 12.11 -18.63 12.46
N PRO A 72 11.91 -19.12 11.21
CA PRO A 72 10.79 -18.70 10.39
C PRO A 72 9.43 -19.14 10.95
N ILE A 73 8.44 -18.27 10.82
CA ILE A 73 7.08 -18.51 11.28
C ILE A 73 6.04 -18.17 10.21
N ALA A 74 4.86 -18.75 10.32
CA ALA A 74 3.65 -18.27 9.69
C ALA A 74 2.70 -17.74 10.77
N THR A 75 2.13 -16.55 10.60
CA THR A 75 1.23 -15.95 11.60
C THR A 75 -0.22 -16.36 11.37
N VAL A 76 -1.00 -16.45 12.45
CA VAL A 76 -2.45 -16.70 12.38
C VAL A 76 -3.23 -15.40 12.48
N TYR A 77 -4.30 -15.29 11.71
CA TYR A 77 -5.28 -14.20 11.81
C TYR A 77 -6.63 -14.65 11.27
N ALA A 78 -7.66 -13.83 11.45
CA ALA A 78 -8.99 -13.98 10.87
C ALA A 78 -9.30 -12.72 10.06
N GLY A 79 -10.52 -12.56 9.56
CA GLY A 79 -10.92 -11.31 8.93
C GLY A 79 -12.31 -11.35 8.33
N HIS A 80 -12.85 -10.18 8.08
CA HIS A 80 -14.06 -10.02 7.29
C HIS A 80 -13.68 -9.85 5.82
N GLN A 81 -14.02 -10.85 5.01
CA GLN A 81 -13.78 -10.85 3.58
C GLN A 81 -15.07 -10.45 2.85
N PHE A 82 -15.05 -9.32 2.14
CA PHE A 82 -16.23 -8.76 1.47
C PHE A 82 -17.45 -8.59 2.41
N GLY A 83 -17.21 -8.31 3.70
CA GLY A 83 -18.24 -8.18 4.72
C GLY A 83 -18.62 -9.48 5.44
N GLY A 84 -18.24 -10.65 4.92
CA GLY A 84 -18.47 -11.93 5.56
C GLY A 84 -17.35 -12.33 6.52
N TRP A 85 -17.68 -12.82 7.71
CA TRP A 85 -16.69 -13.28 8.69
C TRP A 85 -16.01 -14.58 8.26
N ASN A 86 -14.68 -14.59 8.31
CA ASN A 86 -13.86 -15.78 8.12
C ASN A 86 -13.07 -16.10 9.41
N PRO A 87 -13.43 -17.17 10.15
CA PRO A 87 -12.94 -17.40 11.50
C PRO A 87 -11.46 -17.76 11.61
N GLN A 88 -10.82 -18.15 10.50
CA GLN A 88 -9.40 -18.49 10.47
C GLN A 88 -8.82 -18.36 9.06
N LEU A 89 -7.97 -17.36 8.88
CA LEU A 89 -7.03 -17.17 7.79
C LEU A 89 -5.62 -17.48 8.33
N GLY A 90 -4.67 -16.58 8.15
CA GLY A 90 -3.25 -16.77 8.46
C GLY A 90 -2.39 -16.65 7.21
N ASP A 91 -1.08 -16.60 7.41
CA ASP A 91 -0.10 -16.49 6.33
C ASP A 91 -0.11 -17.77 5.48
N GLY A 92 -1.01 -17.85 4.50
CA GLY A 92 -1.25 -19.07 3.71
C GLY A 92 -0.22 -19.34 2.61
N ARG A 93 0.60 -18.34 2.27
CA ARG A 93 1.71 -18.45 1.31
C ARG A 93 2.88 -17.55 1.68
N ALA A 94 2.94 -17.13 2.93
CA ALA A 94 3.94 -16.18 3.40
C ALA A 94 4.62 -16.72 4.65
N ILE A 95 5.90 -16.43 4.79
CA ILE A 95 6.72 -16.90 5.91
C ILE A 95 7.55 -15.73 6.41
N LEU A 96 7.33 -15.32 7.65
CA LEU A 96 8.14 -14.31 8.32
C LEU A 96 9.47 -14.94 8.73
N LEU A 97 10.57 -14.45 8.16
CA LEU A 97 11.91 -14.92 8.51
C LEU A 97 12.36 -14.35 9.86
N GLY A 98 12.02 -13.10 10.13
CA GLY A 98 12.41 -12.36 11.32
C GLY A 98 12.37 -10.86 11.05
N GLU A 99 13.11 -10.11 11.85
CA GLU A 99 13.06 -8.66 11.92
C GLU A 99 14.46 -8.04 11.82
N VAL A 100 14.57 -6.88 11.19
CA VAL A 100 15.79 -6.07 11.11
C VAL A 100 15.56 -4.69 11.73
N ILE A 101 16.64 -4.02 12.12
CA ILE A 101 16.61 -2.62 12.55
C ILE A 101 17.23 -1.76 11.45
N GLY A 102 16.46 -0.81 10.94
CA GLY A 102 16.88 0.12 9.89
C GLY A 102 17.78 1.23 10.41
N GLU A 103 18.28 2.07 9.49
CA GLU A 103 19.07 3.27 9.79
C GLU A 103 18.27 4.33 10.59
N ASP A 104 16.95 4.24 10.57
CA ASP A 104 16.04 5.11 11.31
C ASP A 104 15.70 4.59 12.71
N ASP A 105 16.44 3.57 13.19
CA ASP A 105 16.23 2.85 14.44
C ASP A 105 14.86 2.17 14.56
N LYS A 106 14.11 2.04 13.45
CA LYS A 106 12.84 1.31 13.43
C LYS A 106 13.02 -0.15 13.06
N ARG A 107 12.04 -0.94 13.49
CA ARG A 107 11.97 -2.38 13.28
C ARG A 107 11.14 -2.73 12.05
N TYR A 108 11.69 -3.61 11.21
CA TYR A 108 11.06 -4.07 9.99
C TYR A 108 11.02 -5.59 9.93
N ASP A 109 9.85 -6.14 9.59
CA ASP A 109 9.66 -7.55 9.29
C ASP A 109 10.24 -7.88 7.91
N ILE A 110 10.90 -9.04 7.78
CA ILE A 110 11.33 -9.63 6.50
C ILE A 110 10.49 -10.88 6.24
N GLN A 111 9.60 -10.83 5.24
CA GLN A 111 8.67 -11.91 4.92
C GLN A 111 8.89 -12.42 3.49
N LEU A 112 8.97 -13.73 3.31
CA LEU A 112 8.98 -14.36 1.98
C LEU A 112 7.56 -14.75 1.57
N LYS A 113 7.06 -14.18 0.48
CA LYS A 113 5.73 -14.46 -0.10
C LYS A 113 5.89 -15.34 -1.34
N GLY A 114 5.19 -16.47 -1.38
CA GLY A 114 5.36 -17.56 -2.35
C GLY A 114 6.31 -18.67 -1.89
N ALA A 115 6.72 -18.65 -0.62
CA ALA A 115 7.77 -19.49 -0.08
C ALA A 115 7.33 -20.90 0.35
N GLY A 116 6.12 -21.34 -0.03
CA GLY A 116 5.63 -22.69 0.24
C GLY A 116 4.38 -22.73 1.11
N ARG A 117 3.88 -23.95 1.34
CA ARG A 117 2.67 -24.18 2.13
C ARG A 117 2.93 -23.96 3.62
N THR A 118 1.88 -23.55 4.31
CA THR A 118 1.81 -23.36 5.75
C THR A 118 0.54 -24.04 6.29
N PRO A 119 0.34 -24.16 7.61
CA PRO A 119 -0.92 -24.63 8.19
C PRO A 119 -2.13 -23.78 7.77
N TYR A 120 -1.90 -22.56 7.27
CA TYR A 120 -2.92 -21.59 6.89
C TYR A 120 -3.17 -21.55 5.37
N SER A 121 -2.48 -22.36 4.57
CA SER A 121 -2.65 -22.39 3.10
C SER A 121 -4.04 -22.83 2.65
N ARG A 122 -4.83 -23.46 3.52
CA ARG A 122 -6.09 -24.13 3.16
C ARG A 122 -5.85 -25.07 1.97
N MET A 123 -6.55 -24.85 0.85
CA MET A 123 -6.42 -25.61 -0.39
C MET A 123 -5.36 -25.06 -1.35
N GLY A 124 -4.68 -23.96 -1.00
CA GLY A 124 -3.63 -23.36 -1.82
C GLY A 124 -2.30 -24.14 -1.75
N ASP A 125 -1.50 -23.98 -2.80
CA ASP A 125 -0.17 -24.60 -2.95
C ASP A 125 0.96 -23.82 -2.24
N GLY A 126 0.65 -22.66 -1.66
CA GLY A 126 1.64 -21.82 -0.97
C GLY A 126 2.67 -21.15 -1.90
N ARG A 127 2.50 -21.26 -3.22
CA ARG A 127 3.37 -20.64 -4.22
C ARG A 127 2.75 -19.36 -4.78
N SER A 128 3.59 -18.53 -5.40
CA SER A 128 3.17 -17.32 -6.09
C SER A 128 3.56 -17.40 -7.56
N PRO A 129 2.64 -17.15 -8.50
CA PRO A 129 3.01 -16.90 -9.89
C PRO A 129 3.87 -15.64 -10.02
N LEU A 130 4.64 -15.55 -11.10
CA LEU A 130 5.56 -14.44 -11.39
C LEU A 130 4.84 -13.10 -11.49
N GLY A 131 3.70 -13.05 -12.19
CA GLY A 131 2.96 -11.81 -12.44
C GLY A 131 2.59 -11.03 -11.16
N PRO A 132 1.93 -11.66 -10.17
CA PRO A 132 1.67 -11.05 -8.86
C PRO A 132 2.92 -10.54 -8.14
N VAL A 133 4.05 -11.26 -8.21
CA VAL A 133 5.32 -10.83 -7.59
C VAL A 133 5.84 -9.56 -8.24
N LEU A 134 5.86 -9.49 -9.58
CA LEU A 134 6.31 -8.30 -10.30
C LEU A 134 5.38 -7.10 -10.07
N ARG A 135 4.06 -7.31 -10.07
CA ARG A 135 3.09 -6.25 -9.75
C ARG A 135 3.29 -5.72 -8.34
N GLU A 136 3.39 -6.61 -7.35
CA GLU A 136 3.59 -6.20 -5.96
C GLU A 136 4.90 -5.42 -5.81
N TYR A 137 5.98 -5.84 -6.47
CA TYR A 137 7.23 -5.09 -6.49
C TYR A 137 7.06 -3.68 -7.10
N ILE A 138 6.48 -3.58 -8.31
CA ILE A 138 6.32 -2.29 -9.00
C ILE A 138 5.45 -1.33 -8.18
N VAL A 139 4.29 -1.81 -7.72
CA VAL A 139 3.28 -0.95 -7.10
C VAL A 139 3.70 -0.54 -5.69
N SER A 140 4.29 -1.44 -4.91
CA SER A 140 4.80 -1.11 -3.57
C SER A 140 5.89 -0.03 -3.61
N GLU A 141 6.87 -0.18 -4.50
CA GLU A 141 7.97 0.78 -4.60
C GLU A 141 7.53 2.13 -5.19
N ALA A 142 6.57 2.13 -6.11
CA ALA A 142 5.97 3.37 -6.59
C ALA A 142 5.19 4.10 -5.49
N MET A 143 4.42 3.38 -4.66
CA MET A 143 3.71 3.97 -3.52
C MET A 143 4.69 4.61 -2.53
N ALA A 144 5.82 3.96 -2.26
CA ALA A 144 6.88 4.51 -1.42
C ALA A 144 7.50 5.78 -2.03
N ALA A 145 7.77 5.79 -3.34
CA ALA A 145 8.30 6.95 -4.04
C ALA A 145 7.31 8.13 -4.15
N LEU A 146 5.99 7.84 -4.11
CA LEU A 146 4.93 8.84 -3.97
C LEU A 146 4.79 9.37 -2.54
N GLY A 147 5.55 8.84 -1.58
CA GLY A 147 5.50 9.22 -0.17
C GLY A 147 4.34 8.59 0.61
N ILE A 148 3.69 7.56 0.06
CA ILE A 148 2.53 6.90 0.68
C ILE A 148 3.02 5.71 1.53
N PRO A 149 2.61 5.60 2.82
CA PRO A 149 3.01 4.49 3.67
C PRO A 149 2.65 3.12 3.09
N THR A 150 3.64 2.24 3.01
CA THR A 150 3.50 0.95 2.33
C THR A 150 4.56 -0.07 2.74
N THR A 151 4.17 -1.35 2.68
CA THR A 151 5.13 -2.45 2.59
C THR A 151 6.04 -2.27 1.37
N ARG A 152 7.28 -2.72 1.50
CA ARG A 152 8.35 -2.52 0.52
C ARG A 152 8.79 -3.85 -0.09
N ALA A 153 9.34 -3.81 -1.29
CA ALA A 153 9.89 -4.98 -1.96
C ALA A 153 11.42 -4.96 -1.92
N LEU A 154 12.01 -5.87 -1.15
CA LEU A 154 13.47 -6.00 -1.06
C LEU A 154 14.04 -6.80 -2.23
N ALA A 155 13.42 -7.92 -2.60
CA ALA A 155 13.89 -8.75 -3.69
C ALA A 155 12.74 -9.49 -4.38
N ALA A 156 12.92 -9.75 -5.67
CA ALA A 156 12.12 -10.69 -6.44
C ALA A 156 13.04 -11.78 -7.01
N VAL A 157 12.66 -13.05 -6.84
CA VAL A 157 13.47 -14.22 -7.22
C VAL A 157 12.58 -15.21 -7.96
N THR A 158 13.01 -15.72 -9.12
CA THR A 158 12.31 -16.81 -9.81
C THR A 158 12.46 -18.12 -9.03
N THR A 159 11.59 -19.10 -9.24
CA THR A 159 11.71 -20.42 -8.57
C THR A 159 12.27 -21.53 -9.47
N GLY A 160 12.27 -21.32 -10.79
CA GLY A 160 12.48 -22.38 -11.77
C GLY A 160 11.32 -23.39 -11.85
N GLU A 161 10.22 -23.14 -11.13
CA GLU A 161 9.05 -24.00 -11.07
C GLU A 161 7.87 -23.38 -11.82
N THR A 162 6.93 -24.22 -12.25
CA THR A 162 5.65 -23.78 -12.81
C THR A 162 4.56 -23.82 -11.74
N VAL A 163 3.82 -22.73 -11.60
CA VAL A 163 2.64 -22.60 -10.73
C VAL A 163 1.39 -22.67 -11.59
N VAL A 164 0.44 -23.51 -11.21
CA VAL A 164 -0.81 -23.72 -11.97
C VAL A 164 -1.96 -23.00 -11.27
N ARG A 165 -2.63 -22.11 -12.00
CA ARG A 165 -3.92 -21.50 -11.63
C ARG A 165 -4.93 -21.81 -12.73
N GLU A 166 -5.55 -20.80 -13.33
CA GLU A 166 -6.28 -20.97 -14.59
C GLU A 166 -5.33 -21.32 -15.75
N MET A 167 -4.10 -20.79 -15.71
CA MET A 167 -3.03 -21.08 -16.65
C MET A 167 -1.75 -21.47 -15.90
N ALA A 168 -0.85 -22.18 -16.59
CA ALA A 168 0.49 -22.47 -16.11
C ALA A 168 1.37 -21.21 -16.25
N GLN A 169 1.99 -20.77 -15.16
CA GLN A 169 2.83 -19.58 -15.12
C GLN A 169 4.15 -19.88 -14.38
N PRO A 170 5.26 -19.20 -14.71
CA PRO A 170 6.47 -19.30 -13.91
C PRO A 170 6.21 -18.89 -12.45
N GLY A 171 6.85 -19.56 -11.50
CA GLY A 171 6.81 -19.22 -10.09
C GLY A 171 7.85 -18.18 -9.71
N ALA A 172 7.53 -17.39 -8.68
CA ALA A 172 8.45 -16.44 -8.07
C ALA A 172 8.21 -16.31 -6.57
N VAL A 173 9.22 -15.79 -5.87
CA VAL A 173 9.17 -15.41 -4.46
C VAL A 173 9.45 -13.91 -4.35
N LEU A 174 8.65 -13.23 -3.55
CA LEU A 174 8.88 -11.84 -3.15
C LEU A 174 9.42 -11.80 -1.73
N THR A 175 10.52 -11.09 -1.51
CA THR A 175 10.95 -10.68 -0.17
C THR A 175 10.31 -9.34 0.17
N ARG A 176 9.21 -9.39 0.92
CA ARG A 176 8.46 -8.23 1.38
C ARG A 176 9.01 -7.73 2.72
N VAL A 177 9.03 -6.41 2.87
CA VAL A 177 9.43 -5.72 4.09
C VAL A 177 8.28 -4.86 4.58
N ALA A 178 7.99 -4.86 5.87
CA ALA A 178 6.97 -4.02 6.47
C ALA A 178 7.42 -3.53 7.84
N GLN A 179 6.91 -2.41 8.33
CA GLN A 179 7.12 -2.08 9.75
C GLN A 179 6.51 -3.15 10.66
N SER A 180 5.42 -3.79 10.23
CA SER A 180 4.80 -4.95 10.88
C SER A 180 3.72 -5.57 9.99
N HIS A 181 3.58 -6.89 10.01
CA HIS A 181 2.48 -7.61 9.33
C HIS A 181 1.24 -7.83 10.24
N ILE A 182 1.14 -7.16 11.38
CA ILE A 182 -0.04 -7.25 12.26
C ILE A 182 -1.22 -6.52 11.63
N ARG A 183 -2.35 -7.21 11.52
CA ARG A 183 -3.56 -6.74 10.85
C ARG A 183 -4.67 -6.48 11.87
N ILE A 184 -5.70 -5.73 11.48
CA ILE A 184 -6.99 -5.72 12.22
C ILE A 184 -7.48 -7.16 12.42
N GLY A 185 -7.38 -7.99 11.37
CA GLY A 185 -7.67 -9.41 11.41
C GLY A 185 -6.92 -10.24 12.46
N THR A 186 -5.72 -9.83 12.86
CA THR A 186 -4.92 -10.49 13.90
C THR A 186 -5.58 -10.29 15.27
N ILE A 187 -6.02 -9.07 15.59
CA ILE A 187 -6.74 -8.76 16.83
C ILE A 187 -8.11 -9.44 16.84
N GLN A 188 -8.84 -9.37 15.72
CA GLN A 188 -10.15 -10.01 15.58
C GLN A 188 -10.11 -11.52 15.82
N TYR A 189 -9.04 -12.20 15.42
CA TYR A 189 -8.89 -13.66 15.60
C TYR A 189 -9.02 -14.07 17.07
N PHE A 190 -8.34 -13.36 17.98
CA PHE A 190 -8.35 -13.66 19.41
C PHE A 190 -9.59 -13.11 20.11
N SER A 191 -10.03 -11.91 19.73
CA SER A 191 -11.25 -11.30 20.27
C SER A 191 -12.48 -12.16 19.99
N ALA A 192 -12.64 -12.68 18.76
CA ALA A 192 -13.75 -13.57 18.40
C ALA A 192 -13.75 -14.92 19.14
N ARG A 193 -12.63 -15.28 19.80
CA ARG A 193 -12.49 -16.48 20.64
C ARG A 193 -12.60 -16.19 22.13
N ASN A 194 -12.91 -14.94 22.50
CA ASN A 194 -12.91 -14.44 23.87
C ASN A 194 -11.53 -14.58 24.57
N ASP A 195 -10.44 -14.61 23.81
CA ASP A 195 -9.07 -14.64 24.35
C ASP A 195 -8.56 -13.21 24.58
N LEU A 196 -9.10 -12.55 25.61
CA LEU A 196 -8.77 -11.17 25.96
C LEU A 196 -7.31 -11.01 26.39
N THR A 197 -6.70 -12.07 26.95
CA THR A 197 -5.28 -12.07 27.29
C THR A 197 -4.42 -11.88 26.04
N SER A 198 -4.69 -12.65 24.98
CA SER A 198 -3.95 -12.51 23.73
C SER A 198 -4.26 -11.19 22.99
N VAL A 199 -5.50 -10.69 23.08
CA VAL A 199 -5.85 -9.35 22.57
C VAL A 199 -5.00 -8.28 23.26
N LYS A 200 -4.88 -8.34 24.59
CA LYS A 200 -4.07 -7.40 25.38
C LYS A 200 -2.59 -7.49 25.01
N ILE A 201 -2.02 -8.70 24.91
CA ILE A 201 -0.62 -8.92 24.53
C ILE A 201 -0.32 -8.27 23.17
N LEU A 202 -1.19 -8.48 22.17
CA LEU A 202 -1.03 -7.87 20.86
C LEU A 202 -1.18 -6.35 20.91
N ALA A 203 -2.17 -5.83 21.64
CA ALA A 203 -2.39 -4.39 21.77
C ALA A 203 -1.18 -3.70 22.43
N ASP A 204 -0.67 -4.26 23.52
CA ASP A 204 0.54 -3.77 24.19
C ASP A 204 1.75 -3.78 23.23
N TYR A 205 1.94 -4.87 22.48
CA TYR A 205 3.02 -4.99 21.52
C TYR A 205 2.92 -3.96 20.38
N VAL A 206 1.72 -3.72 19.86
CA VAL A 206 1.47 -2.72 18.80
C VAL A 206 1.71 -1.30 19.31
N ILE A 207 1.25 -0.99 20.54
CA ILE A 207 1.55 0.29 21.20
C ILE A 207 3.06 0.46 21.30
N ASP A 208 3.75 -0.53 21.84
CA ASP A 208 5.18 -0.46 22.08
C ASP A 208 6.00 -0.29 20.80
N ARG A 209 5.63 -1.03 19.75
CA ARG A 209 6.35 -1.08 18.47
C ARG A 209 6.07 0.13 17.57
N HIS A 210 4.86 0.69 17.59
CA HIS A 210 4.43 1.67 16.57
C HIS A 210 3.96 3.01 17.15
N TYR A 211 3.41 3.02 18.36
CA TYR A 211 2.65 4.16 18.85
C TYR A 211 3.02 4.60 20.27
N ARG A 212 4.18 4.18 20.81
CA ARG A 212 4.52 4.37 22.22
C ARG A 212 4.43 5.84 22.64
N GLU A 213 5.04 6.73 21.86
CA GLU A 213 5.04 8.18 22.16
C GLU A 213 3.66 8.80 21.89
N ALA A 214 3.03 8.48 20.77
CA ALA A 214 1.71 9.02 20.41
C ALA A 214 0.64 8.64 21.42
N VAL A 215 0.60 7.37 21.85
CA VAL A 215 -0.31 6.87 22.89
C VAL A 215 -0.06 7.59 24.21
N ALA A 216 1.19 7.72 24.65
CA ALA A 216 1.50 8.43 25.89
C ALA A 216 1.03 9.90 25.85
N GLN A 217 1.19 10.58 24.71
CA GLN A 217 0.72 11.96 24.52
C GLN A 217 -0.81 12.06 24.54
N ILE A 218 -1.51 11.15 23.86
CA ILE A 218 -2.98 11.14 23.84
C ILE A 218 -3.52 10.88 25.23
N VAL A 219 -3.01 9.86 25.94
CA VAL A 219 -3.39 9.55 27.33
C VAL A 219 -3.20 10.76 28.23
N ALA A 220 -2.06 11.46 28.13
CA ALA A 220 -1.79 12.66 28.91
C ALA A 220 -2.74 13.83 28.58
N LYS A 221 -3.21 13.93 27.33
CA LYS A 221 -4.05 15.03 26.84
C LYS A 221 -5.53 14.82 27.11
N THR A 222 -6.05 13.60 26.92
CA THR A 222 -7.49 13.30 26.98
C THR A 222 -7.91 12.63 28.27
N GLY A 223 -6.97 11.97 28.97
CA GLY A 223 -7.27 11.12 30.12
C GLY A 223 -7.84 9.75 29.74
N ASP A 224 -7.99 9.45 28.45
CA ASP A 224 -8.44 8.14 27.98
C ASP A 224 -7.36 7.07 28.25
N GLY A 225 -7.79 5.81 28.37
CA GLY A 225 -6.87 4.69 28.56
C GLY A 225 -5.98 4.40 27.33
N PRO A 226 -4.89 3.62 27.49
CA PRO A 226 -3.92 3.36 26.43
C PRO A 226 -4.52 2.66 25.20
N TYR A 227 -5.57 1.85 25.36
CA TYR A 227 -6.20 1.14 24.24
C TYR A 227 -7.16 2.02 23.44
N ALA A 228 -7.81 3.01 24.08
CA ALA A 228 -8.56 4.05 23.37
C ALA A 228 -7.61 4.95 22.58
N ALA A 229 -6.47 5.29 23.17
CA ALA A 229 -5.40 6.02 22.49
C ALA A 229 -4.80 5.21 21.32
N LEU A 230 -4.62 3.90 21.47
CA LEU A 230 -4.22 3.01 20.37
C LEU A 230 -5.25 3.04 19.22
N LEU A 231 -6.54 2.89 19.54
CA LEU A 231 -7.60 2.95 18.54
C LEU A 231 -7.59 4.30 17.79
N THR A 232 -7.34 5.40 18.51
CA THR A 232 -7.20 6.74 17.91
C THR A 232 -6.03 6.79 16.93
N CYS A 233 -4.85 6.30 17.32
CA CYS A 233 -3.67 6.26 16.46
C CYS A 233 -3.91 5.45 15.17
N VAL A 234 -4.51 4.26 15.30
CA VAL A 234 -4.79 3.40 14.15
C VAL A 234 -5.87 4.01 13.25
N ALA A 235 -6.91 4.62 13.83
CA ALA A 235 -7.96 5.31 13.07
C ALA A 235 -7.38 6.49 12.27
N GLU A 236 -6.53 7.30 12.88
CA GLU A 236 -5.81 8.41 12.22
C GLU A 236 -4.93 7.91 11.09
N ALA A 237 -4.10 6.89 11.34
CA ALA A 237 -3.21 6.33 10.34
C ALA A 237 -3.97 5.77 9.13
N GLN A 238 -5.07 5.05 9.36
CA GLN A 238 -5.92 4.49 8.29
C GLN A 238 -6.65 5.59 7.50
N ALA A 239 -7.21 6.59 8.18
CA ALA A 239 -7.88 7.72 7.52
C ALA A 239 -6.93 8.48 6.60
N SER A 240 -5.73 8.82 7.09
CA SER A 240 -4.72 9.52 6.32
C SER A 240 -4.14 8.67 5.19
N LEU A 241 -3.97 7.36 5.38
CA LEU A 241 -3.52 6.44 4.33
C LEU A 241 -4.52 6.39 3.16
N ILE A 242 -5.80 6.20 3.46
CA ILE A 242 -6.84 6.09 2.43
C ILE A 242 -7.06 7.43 1.72
N ALA A 243 -6.94 8.56 2.42
CA ALA A 243 -6.95 9.89 1.80
C ALA A 243 -5.81 10.03 0.77
N GLN A 244 -4.61 9.54 1.08
CA GLN A 244 -3.48 9.54 0.16
C GLN A 244 -3.70 8.62 -1.04
N TRP A 245 -4.27 7.42 -0.83
CA TRP A 245 -4.66 6.53 -1.93
C TRP A 245 -5.59 7.21 -2.91
N MET A 246 -6.65 7.83 -2.39
CA MET A 246 -7.64 8.51 -3.23
C MET A 246 -7.02 9.70 -3.96
N ALA A 247 -6.16 10.50 -3.30
CA ALA A 247 -5.53 11.67 -3.91
C ALA A 247 -4.61 11.36 -5.12
N VAL A 248 -4.15 10.11 -5.26
CA VAL A 248 -3.37 9.64 -6.41
C VAL A 248 -4.16 8.71 -7.34
N GLY A 249 -5.46 8.53 -7.12
CA GLY A 249 -6.29 7.66 -7.95
C GLY A 249 -6.02 6.16 -7.75
N PHE A 250 -5.44 5.76 -6.61
CA PHE A 250 -5.17 4.36 -6.30
C PHE A 250 -6.41 3.66 -5.74
N ILE A 251 -6.68 2.47 -6.27
CA ILE A 251 -7.75 1.57 -5.84
C ILE A 251 -7.11 0.27 -5.34
N HIS A 252 -7.31 -0.04 -4.06
CA HIS A 252 -6.74 -1.25 -3.44
C HIS A 252 -7.43 -2.54 -3.92
N GLY A 253 -8.74 -2.49 -4.16
CA GLY A 253 -9.54 -3.59 -4.72
C GLY A 253 -9.93 -4.73 -3.76
N VAL A 254 -9.28 -4.87 -2.60
CA VAL A 254 -9.61 -5.87 -1.56
C VAL A 254 -9.28 -5.35 -0.16
N MET A 255 -10.09 -4.41 0.34
CA MET A 255 -9.93 -3.83 1.68
C MET A 255 -10.65 -4.69 2.74
N ASN A 256 -10.32 -5.98 2.79
CA ASN A 256 -10.75 -6.86 3.88
C ASN A 256 -10.03 -6.47 5.18
N THR A 257 -10.58 -6.80 6.35
CA THR A 257 -9.93 -6.47 7.63
C THR A 257 -8.60 -7.20 7.84
N ASP A 258 -8.36 -8.33 7.16
CA ASP A 258 -7.06 -9.01 7.12
C ASP A 258 -6.02 -8.31 6.22
N ASN A 259 -6.40 -7.31 5.43
CA ASN A 259 -5.49 -6.49 4.61
C ASN A 259 -5.30 -5.06 5.19
N MET A 260 -5.76 -4.81 6.42
CA MET A 260 -5.57 -3.52 7.09
C MET A 260 -4.51 -3.65 8.16
N LEU A 261 -3.29 -3.18 7.89
CA LEU A 261 -2.18 -3.25 8.85
C LEU A 261 -2.36 -2.23 9.97
N LEU A 262 -2.12 -2.65 11.22
CA LEU A 262 -2.24 -1.75 12.37
C LEU A 262 -1.21 -0.62 12.36
N CYS A 263 -0.09 -0.77 11.65
CA CYS A 263 0.92 0.27 11.48
C CYS A 263 0.56 1.34 10.44
N GLY A 264 -0.57 1.20 9.72
CA GLY A 264 -1.00 2.17 8.71
C GLY A 264 -0.24 2.11 7.40
N GLU A 265 0.27 0.94 7.01
CA GLU A 265 0.91 0.70 5.70
C GLU A 265 -0.03 0.02 4.70
N THR A 266 0.11 0.37 3.42
CA THR A 266 -0.51 -0.37 2.30
C THR A 266 0.12 -1.76 2.17
N VAL A 267 -0.69 -2.81 1.98
CA VAL A 267 -0.21 -4.21 1.87
C VAL A 267 -1.03 -5.02 0.88
N ASP A 268 -0.50 -6.16 0.43
CA ASP A 268 -1.22 -7.15 -0.37
C ASP A 268 -1.78 -6.58 -1.68
N TYR A 269 -0.85 -6.15 -2.53
CA TYR A 269 -1.02 -5.67 -3.90
C TYR A 269 -1.50 -6.75 -4.88
N GLY A 270 -2.69 -7.30 -4.64
CA GLY A 270 -3.36 -8.26 -5.50
C GLY A 270 -4.02 -7.57 -6.70
N PRO A 271 -5.32 -7.29 -6.65
CA PRO A 271 -6.03 -6.66 -7.74
C PRO A 271 -6.16 -5.13 -7.53
N CYS A 272 -5.05 -4.53 -7.12
CA CYS A 272 -4.93 -3.09 -6.96
C CYS A 272 -4.52 -2.44 -8.28
N ALA A 273 -4.88 -1.18 -8.46
CA ALA A 273 -4.55 -0.45 -9.68
C ALA A 273 -4.65 1.06 -9.46
N PHE A 274 -3.87 1.81 -10.23
CA PHE A 274 -4.09 3.23 -10.42
C PHE A 274 -5.12 3.42 -11.53
N MET A 275 -6.01 4.37 -11.33
CA MET A 275 -7.02 4.73 -12.31
C MET A 275 -6.41 5.60 -13.43
N ASP A 276 -6.63 5.19 -14.68
CA ASP A 276 -6.35 6.03 -15.85
C ASP A 276 -7.46 7.09 -15.97
N GLY A 277 -8.52 6.84 -16.76
CA GLY A 277 -9.70 7.73 -16.83
C GLY A 277 -10.49 7.78 -15.52
N TYR A 278 -10.77 8.99 -15.02
CA TYR A 278 -11.47 9.19 -13.75
C TYR A 278 -12.91 8.70 -13.81
N ASN A 279 -13.24 7.77 -12.91
CA ASN A 279 -14.59 7.30 -12.66
C ASN A 279 -14.72 6.94 -11.16
N PRO A 280 -15.60 7.60 -10.39
CA PRO A 280 -15.76 7.34 -8.96
C PRO A 280 -16.23 5.90 -8.64
N GLU A 281 -16.92 5.25 -9.57
CA GLU A 281 -17.41 3.88 -9.45
C GLU A 281 -16.42 2.84 -9.99
N LYS A 282 -15.19 3.24 -10.34
CA LYS A 282 -14.18 2.33 -10.90
C LYS A 282 -13.85 1.23 -9.90
N VAL A 283 -13.84 0.00 -10.40
CA VAL A 283 -13.46 -1.23 -9.70
C VAL A 283 -12.47 -1.99 -10.58
N PHE A 284 -11.41 -2.54 -9.98
CA PHE A 284 -10.42 -3.35 -10.70
C PHE A 284 -10.39 -4.80 -10.24
N SER A 285 -10.90 -5.13 -9.06
CA SER A 285 -10.95 -6.50 -8.57
C SER A 285 -11.95 -7.32 -9.36
N SER A 286 -11.48 -8.40 -10.00
CA SER A 286 -12.33 -9.28 -10.81
C SER A 286 -13.43 -9.97 -9.99
N ILE A 287 -13.24 -10.09 -8.68
CA ILE A 287 -14.20 -10.71 -7.75
C ILE A 287 -15.12 -9.69 -7.06
N ASP A 288 -14.89 -8.38 -7.22
CA ASP A 288 -15.73 -7.32 -6.65
C ASP A 288 -16.87 -6.93 -7.60
N THR A 289 -17.81 -7.85 -7.80
CA THR A 289 -18.93 -7.65 -8.72
C THR A 289 -19.98 -6.65 -8.23
N GLN A 290 -19.94 -6.25 -6.95
CA GLN A 290 -20.87 -5.30 -6.33
C GLN A 290 -20.24 -3.92 -6.11
N GLY A 291 -18.96 -3.74 -6.48
CA GLY A 291 -18.23 -2.49 -6.28
C GLY A 291 -18.05 -2.10 -4.81
N ARG A 292 -17.95 -3.08 -3.91
CA ARG A 292 -17.72 -2.84 -2.47
C ARG A 292 -16.43 -2.04 -2.26
N TYR A 293 -15.41 -2.29 -3.05
CA TYR A 293 -14.09 -1.67 -2.97
C TYR A 293 -13.83 -0.71 -4.15
N ALA A 294 -14.88 -0.14 -4.74
CA ALA A 294 -14.77 0.93 -5.72
C ALA A 294 -14.02 2.15 -5.15
N TYR A 295 -13.44 2.97 -6.03
CA TYR A 295 -12.68 4.17 -5.66
C TYR A 295 -13.40 5.05 -4.62
N ALA A 296 -14.66 5.40 -4.88
CA ALA A 296 -15.43 6.29 -3.99
C ALA A 296 -15.78 5.64 -2.63
N ASN A 297 -15.77 4.31 -2.54
CA ASN A 297 -16.17 3.57 -1.34
C ASN A 297 -15.01 3.34 -0.36
N GLN A 298 -13.76 3.57 -0.76
CA GLN A 298 -12.58 3.22 0.05
C GLN A 298 -12.59 3.90 1.42
N ALA A 299 -13.02 5.17 1.51
CA ALA A 299 -13.09 5.92 2.76
C ALA A 299 -14.06 5.29 3.77
N GLU A 300 -15.27 4.96 3.32
CA GLU A 300 -16.32 4.34 4.15
C GLU A 300 -15.95 2.91 4.54
N ILE A 301 -15.31 2.16 3.64
CA ILE A 301 -14.79 0.82 3.94
C ILE A 301 -13.68 0.88 4.99
N GLY A 302 -12.80 1.88 4.92
CA GLY A 302 -11.78 2.11 5.94
C GLY A 302 -12.41 2.34 7.32
N LEU A 303 -13.43 3.20 7.40
CA LEU A 303 -14.20 3.40 8.64
C LEU A 303 -14.81 2.08 9.13
N TRP A 304 -15.47 1.34 8.23
CA TRP A 304 -16.08 0.06 8.55
C TRP A 304 -15.06 -0.95 9.10
N ASN A 305 -13.86 -1.01 8.53
CA ASN A 305 -12.78 -1.86 9.01
C ASN A 305 -12.28 -1.44 10.41
N VAL A 306 -12.11 -0.13 10.65
CA VAL A 306 -11.70 0.39 11.96
C VAL A 306 -12.78 0.18 13.02
N SER A 307 -14.07 0.21 12.66
CA SER A 307 -15.16 -0.14 13.59
C SER A 307 -15.05 -1.58 14.11
N TRP A 308 -14.57 -2.52 13.29
CA TRP A 308 -14.31 -3.88 13.77
C TRP A 308 -13.09 -3.99 14.68
N LEU A 309 -12.05 -3.17 14.47
CA LEU A 309 -10.96 -3.05 15.42
C LEU A 309 -11.48 -2.49 16.75
N ALA A 310 -12.31 -1.45 16.70
CA ALA A 310 -12.92 -0.85 17.88
C ALA A 310 -13.70 -1.89 18.67
N GLN A 311 -14.58 -2.67 18.02
CA GLN A 311 -15.32 -3.75 18.66
C GLN A 311 -14.38 -4.76 19.34
N ALA A 312 -13.29 -5.14 18.67
CA ALA A 312 -12.35 -6.12 19.21
C ALA A 312 -11.58 -5.60 20.44
N LEU A 313 -11.48 -4.29 20.61
CA LEU A 313 -10.79 -3.61 21.72
C LEU A 313 -11.72 -3.15 22.84
N LEU A 314 -13.06 -3.15 22.66
CA LEU A 314 -14.02 -2.68 23.68
C LEU A 314 -13.73 -3.21 25.09
N PRO A 315 -13.49 -4.52 25.30
CA PRO A 315 -13.24 -5.05 26.64
C PRO A 315 -11.94 -4.56 27.30
N LEU A 316 -11.03 -3.96 26.52
CA LEU A 316 -9.82 -3.34 27.04
C LEU A 316 -9.98 -1.84 27.26
N ILE A 317 -10.93 -1.19 26.58
CA ILE A 317 -11.15 0.25 26.68
C ILE A 317 -11.77 0.61 28.03
N ASP A 318 -12.83 -0.09 28.43
CA ASP A 318 -13.50 0.09 29.72
C ASP A 318 -14.14 -1.23 30.18
N GLU A 319 -14.26 -1.42 31.50
CA GLU A 319 -14.98 -2.57 32.08
C GLU A 319 -16.49 -2.47 31.83
N CYS A 320 -17.02 -1.25 31.75
CA CYS A 320 -18.40 -0.97 31.37
C CYS A 320 -18.52 -0.85 29.85
N GLU A 321 -19.19 -1.83 29.24
CA GLU A 321 -19.38 -1.89 27.78
C GLU A 321 -20.01 -0.61 27.21
N ASP A 322 -21.01 -0.04 27.88
CA ASP A 322 -21.66 1.20 27.43
C ASP A 322 -20.69 2.40 27.40
N GLU A 323 -19.75 2.48 28.34
CA GLU A 323 -18.74 3.54 28.35
C GLU A 323 -17.67 3.29 27.28
N ALA A 324 -17.24 2.02 27.10
CA ALA A 324 -16.32 1.64 26.03
C ALA A 324 -16.89 1.98 24.64
N ILE A 325 -18.19 1.72 24.41
CA ILE A 325 -18.89 2.05 23.17
C ILE A 325 -18.90 3.55 22.93
N LYS A 326 -19.25 4.37 23.93
CA LYS A 326 -19.25 5.84 23.80
C LYS A 326 -17.88 6.39 23.40
N VAL A 327 -16.81 5.86 24.01
CA VAL A 327 -15.42 6.24 23.67
C VAL A 327 -15.10 5.84 22.24
N ALA A 328 -15.41 4.60 21.84
CA ALA A 328 -15.18 4.11 20.49
C ALA A 328 -15.95 4.90 19.42
N GLU A 329 -17.23 5.20 19.63
CA GLU A 329 -18.05 6.00 18.71
C GLU A 329 -17.49 7.40 18.49
N LYS A 330 -17.00 8.05 19.56
CA LYS A 330 -16.34 9.35 19.47
C LYS A 330 -15.08 9.28 18.60
N ILE A 331 -14.27 8.24 18.76
CA ILE A 331 -13.04 8.04 17.95
C ILE A 331 -13.40 7.77 16.48
N LEU A 332 -14.40 6.92 16.23
CA LEU A 332 -14.89 6.60 14.89
C LEU A 332 -15.50 7.82 14.18
N ALA A 333 -16.17 8.71 14.92
CA ALA A 333 -16.65 9.98 14.37
C ALA A 333 -15.49 10.88 13.92
N ASN A 334 -14.36 10.85 14.64
CA ASN A 334 -13.17 11.63 14.29
C ASN A 334 -12.47 11.09 13.04
N TYR A 335 -12.50 9.79 12.76
CA TYR A 335 -11.95 9.19 11.54
C TYR A 335 -12.45 9.93 10.28
N SER A 336 -13.77 10.14 10.17
CA SER A 336 -14.37 10.79 9.00
C SER A 336 -13.90 12.24 8.84
N LEU A 337 -13.68 12.94 9.96
CA LEU A 337 -13.15 14.29 9.96
C LEU A 337 -11.71 14.32 9.47
N ILE A 338 -10.85 13.44 9.98
CA ILE A 338 -9.44 13.32 9.60
C ILE A 338 -9.30 12.96 8.12
N PHE A 339 -10.06 11.96 7.66
CA PHE A 339 -10.07 11.57 6.24
C PHE A 339 -10.43 12.77 5.36
N LYS A 340 -11.56 13.44 5.68
CA LYS A 340 -12.05 14.58 4.89
C LYS A 340 -11.02 15.71 4.85
N GLN A 341 -10.49 16.12 6.01
CA GLN A 341 -9.49 17.20 6.10
C GLN A 341 -8.22 16.85 5.33
N THR A 342 -7.71 15.63 5.51
CA THR A 342 -6.49 15.17 4.80
C THR A 342 -6.72 15.14 3.30
N TYR A 343 -7.84 14.58 2.83
CA TYR A 343 -8.14 14.46 1.41
C TYR A 343 -8.34 15.84 0.76
N GLN A 344 -9.07 16.75 1.42
CA GLN A 344 -9.25 18.12 0.95
C GLN A 344 -7.93 18.89 0.88
N GLN A 345 -7.08 18.75 1.89
CA GLN A 345 -5.73 19.34 1.88
C GLN A 345 -4.91 18.84 0.69
N LEU A 346 -4.89 17.52 0.46
CA LEU A 346 -4.17 16.93 -0.66
C LEU A 346 -4.68 17.44 -2.02
N LEU A 347 -6.01 17.54 -2.20
CA LEU A 347 -6.59 18.08 -3.43
C LEU A 347 -6.27 19.58 -3.62
N ALA A 348 -6.30 20.36 -2.54
CA ALA A 348 -5.93 21.78 -2.58
C ALA A 348 -4.47 21.95 -3.04
N GLU A 349 -3.55 21.17 -2.49
CA GLU A 349 -2.14 21.19 -2.87
C GLU A 349 -1.92 20.78 -4.33
N LYS A 350 -2.66 19.78 -4.82
CA LYS A 350 -2.66 19.37 -6.23
C LYS A 350 -3.15 20.46 -7.18
N LEU A 351 -3.91 21.44 -6.68
CA LEU A 351 -4.39 22.63 -7.40
C LEU A 351 -3.52 23.88 -7.16
N GLY A 352 -2.44 23.77 -6.39
CA GLY A 352 -1.52 24.87 -6.11
C GLY A 352 -1.93 25.77 -4.95
N PHE A 353 -2.96 25.40 -4.18
CA PHE A 353 -3.31 26.11 -2.95
C PHE A 353 -2.55 25.53 -1.75
N PRO A 354 -2.06 26.38 -0.81
CA PRO A 354 -1.34 25.91 0.36
C PRO A 354 -2.24 25.19 1.38
N GLY A 355 -3.55 25.36 1.28
CA GLY A 355 -4.50 24.65 2.13
C GLY A 355 -5.92 24.66 1.59
N SER A 356 -6.76 23.80 2.16
CA SER A 356 -8.17 23.72 1.83
C SER A 356 -8.99 24.84 2.48
N ASN A 357 -10.07 25.22 1.82
CA ASN A 357 -11.15 26.05 2.33
C ASN A 357 -12.42 25.79 1.51
N ALA A 358 -13.54 26.41 1.86
CA ALA A 358 -14.82 26.13 1.21
C ALA A 358 -14.81 26.39 -0.31
N GLU A 359 -14.10 27.41 -0.79
CA GLU A 359 -14.05 27.77 -2.21
C GLU A 359 -13.12 26.82 -2.99
N VAL A 360 -11.98 26.44 -2.40
CA VAL A 360 -11.03 25.48 -2.99
C VAL A 360 -11.62 24.07 -3.02
N ASP A 361 -12.37 23.69 -1.97
CA ASP A 361 -13.09 22.42 -1.90
C ASP A 361 -14.15 22.34 -3.00
N GLN A 362 -14.91 23.42 -3.18
CA GLN A 362 -15.91 23.51 -4.24
C GLN A 362 -15.27 23.45 -5.63
N LEU A 363 -14.13 24.13 -5.83
CA LEU A 363 -13.38 24.06 -7.09
C LEU A 363 -12.88 22.64 -7.39
N SER A 364 -12.41 21.92 -6.36
CA SER A 364 -11.94 20.54 -6.47
C SER A 364 -13.08 19.57 -6.84
N LEU A 365 -14.26 19.77 -6.24
CA LEU A 365 -15.46 19.00 -6.57
C LEU A 365 -15.89 19.22 -8.02
N GLU A 366 -15.92 20.47 -8.48
CA GLU A 366 -16.26 20.81 -9.87
C GLU A 366 -15.27 20.19 -10.86
N LEU A 367 -13.98 20.20 -10.55
CA LEU A 367 -12.96 19.54 -11.39
C LEU A 367 -13.26 18.05 -11.54
N GLN A 368 -13.51 17.35 -10.42
CA GLN A 368 -13.81 15.92 -10.43
C GLN A 368 -15.11 15.62 -11.21
N GLN A 369 -16.12 16.48 -11.13
CA GLN A 369 -17.34 16.34 -11.93
C GLN A 369 -17.06 16.45 -13.44
N ILE A 370 -16.24 17.42 -13.86
CA ILE A 370 -15.83 17.56 -15.27
C ILE A 370 -15.00 16.34 -15.70
N MET A 371 -14.03 15.92 -14.88
CA MET A 371 -13.20 14.74 -15.17
C MET A 371 -14.03 13.47 -15.32
N ALA A 372 -15.09 13.31 -14.53
CA ALA A 372 -15.99 12.15 -14.62
C ALA A 372 -16.85 12.19 -15.88
N ALA A 373 -17.37 13.37 -16.24
CA ALA A 373 -18.16 13.55 -17.46
C ALA A 373 -17.34 13.32 -18.73
N GLU A 374 -16.09 13.77 -18.74
CA GLU A 374 -15.18 13.67 -19.89
C GLU A 374 -14.30 12.40 -19.84
N VAL A 375 -14.41 11.58 -18.79
CA VAL A 375 -13.55 10.40 -18.53
C VAL A 375 -12.05 10.74 -18.67
N SER A 376 -11.65 11.89 -18.13
CA SER A 376 -10.30 12.42 -18.26
C SER A 376 -9.28 11.62 -17.47
N ASP A 377 -8.06 11.45 -18.01
CA ASP A 377 -6.95 10.78 -17.30
C ASP A 377 -6.64 11.51 -15.98
N TYR A 378 -6.81 10.81 -14.86
CA TYR A 378 -6.74 11.40 -13.53
C TYR A 378 -5.39 12.07 -13.28
N THR A 379 -4.30 11.35 -13.55
CA THR A 379 -2.95 11.81 -13.27
C THR A 379 -2.56 12.96 -14.20
N LEU A 380 -2.80 12.78 -15.51
CA LEU A 380 -2.40 13.76 -16.52
C LEU A 380 -3.20 15.04 -16.45
N THR A 381 -4.48 15.01 -16.05
CA THR A 381 -5.26 16.25 -15.82
C THR A 381 -4.55 17.12 -14.78
N TYR A 382 -4.26 16.61 -13.58
CA TYR A 382 -3.60 17.40 -12.54
C TYR A 382 -2.18 17.83 -12.93
N ARG A 383 -1.43 16.94 -13.60
CA ARG A 383 -0.07 17.22 -14.06
C ARG A 383 -0.04 18.32 -15.12
N ALA A 384 -0.95 18.30 -16.09
CA ALA A 384 -1.06 19.34 -17.12
C ALA A 384 -1.61 20.67 -16.59
N LEU A 385 -2.33 20.66 -15.45
CA LEU A 385 -2.70 21.91 -14.78
C LEU A 385 -1.46 22.64 -14.25
N ALA A 386 -0.45 21.92 -13.74
CA ALA A 386 0.81 22.54 -13.30
C ALA A 386 1.47 23.32 -14.45
N ASP A 387 1.53 22.70 -15.65
CA ASP A 387 2.06 23.34 -16.86
C ASP A 387 1.28 24.61 -17.28
N CYS A 388 0.00 24.74 -16.91
CA CYS A 388 -0.76 25.97 -17.17
C CYS A 388 -0.24 27.17 -16.37
N LEU A 389 0.46 26.93 -15.25
CA LEU A 389 1.12 27.97 -14.44
C LEU A 389 2.61 28.11 -14.77
N ALA A 390 3.17 27.22 -15.58
CA ALA A 390 4.58 27.25 -15.93
C ALA A 390 4.90 28.46 -16.85
N PRO A 391 6.09 29.08 -16.67
CA PRO A 391 6.61 30.05 -17.63
C PRO A 391 6.88 29.36 -18.98
N GLU A 392 6.64 30.05 -20.09
CA GLU A 392 7.04 29.55 -21.41
C GLU A 392 8.58 29.51 -21.52
N PRO A 393 9.20 28.46 -22.09
CA PRO A 393 8.62 27.33 -22.83
C PRO A 393 8.41 26.01 -22.01
N ASP A 394 8.39 26.07 -20.68
CA ASP A 394 8.49 24.91 -19.78
C ASP A 394 7.15 24.14 -19.61
N ARG A 395 6.57 23.66 -20.72
CA ARG A 395 5.28 22.94 -20.76
C ARG A 395 5.41 21.55 -21.42
N PRO A 396 6.00 20.56 -20.74
CA PRO A 396 6.26 19.25 -21.33
C PRO A 396 5.02 18.35 -21.51
N PHE A 397 3.96 18.55 -20.72
CA PHE A 397 2.73 17.76 -20.80
C PHE A 397 1.66 18.41 -21.66
N LEU A 398 1.41 19.71 -21.43
CA LEU A 398 0.33 20.40 -22.10
C LEU A 398 0.54 20.39 -23.62
N ASN A 399 -0.48 19.94 -24.36
CA ASN A 399 -0.51 19.76 -25.83
C ASN A 399 0.45 18.70 -26.40
N LYS A 400 1.41 18.18 -25.63
CA LYS A 400 2.38 17.15 -26.07
C LYS A 400 2.04 15.73 -25.60
N ILE A 401 1.46 15.62 -24.40
CA ILE A 401 1.06 14.38 -23.73
C ILE A 401 -0.44 14.41 -23.43
N TYR A 402 -0.96 15.56 -23.00
CA TYR A 402 -2.35 15.72 -22.62
C TYR A 402 -2.92 17.05 -23.13
N SER A 403 -4.16 16.99 -23.61
CA SER A 403 -4.94 18.14 -24.06
C SER A 403 -6.26 18.16 -23.29
N PHE A 404 -6.60 19.31 -22.72
CA PHE A 404 -7.85 19.47 -22.01
C PHE A 404 -9.03 19.49 -22.99
N PRO A 405 -10.13 18.76 -22.70
CA PRO A 405 -11.43 19.00 -23.35
C PRO A 405 -11.91 20.43 -23.16
N ASP A 406 -12.74 20.93 -24.10
CA ASP A 406 -13.29 22.29 -24.06
C ASP A 406 -14.06 22.57 -22.76
N ALA A 407 -14.68 21.54 -22.17
CA ALA A 407 -15.40 21.61 -20.90
C ALA A 407 -14.56 22.19 -19.74
N PHE A 408 -13.23 22.09 -19.78
CA PHE A 408 -12.34 22.61 -18.76
C PHE A 408 -12.08 24.11 -18.86
N GLN A 409 -12.45 24.77 -19.97
CA GLN A 409 -12.08 26.16 -20.22
C GLN A 409 -12.58 27.12 -19.13
N ALA A 410 -13.88 27.06 -18.83
CA ALA A 410 -14.49 27.93 -17.82
C ALA A 410 -13.94 27.65 -16.42
N TRP A 411 -13.77 26.37 -16.08
CA TRP A 411 -13.22 25.96 -14.79
C TRP A 411 -11.77 26.44 -14.61
N ARG A 412 -10.91 26.33 -15.63
CA ARG A 412 -9.51 26.80 -15.55
C ARG A 412 -9.40 28.30 -15.36
N GLN A 413 -10.27 29.08 -16.01
CA GLN A 413 -10.33 30.54 -15.81
C GLN A 413 -10.71 30.87 -14.35
N ARG A 414 -11.71 30.18 -13.79
CA ARG A 414 -12.11 30.35 -12.39
C ARG A 414 -11.00 29.95 -11.42
N TRP A 415 -10.34 28.83 -11.66
CA TRP A 415 -9.21 28.36 -10.84
C TRP A 415 -8.08 29.39 -10.76
N GLN A 416 -7.65 29.93 -11.90
CA GLN A 416 -6.60 30.96 -11.94
C GLN A 416 -7.04 32.27 -11.29
N ALA A 417 -8.31 32.66 -11.45
CA ALA A 417 -8.86 33.82 -10.77
C ALA A 417 -8.86 33.64 -9.25
N LEU A 418 -9.23 32.46 -8.76
CA LEU A 418 -9.24 32.14 -7.32
C LEU A 418 -7.82 32.14 -6.72
N LEU A 419 -6.82 31.61 -7.44
CA LEU A 419 -5.41 31.71 -7.03
C LEU A 419 -4.99 33.18 -6.86
N ALA A 420 -5.36 34.04 -7.82
CA ALA A 420 -5.05 35.47 -7.76
C ALA A 420 -5.80 36.20 -6.63
N GLU A 421 -7.08 35.88 -6.42
CA GLU A 421 -7.92 36.45 -5.36
C GLU A 421 -7.37 36.13 -3.97
N GLN A 422 -6.92 34.89 -3.74
CA GLN A 422 -6.30 34.48 -2.49
C GLN A 422 -4.83 34.91 -2.35
N GLY A 423 -4.30 35.66 -3.34
CA GLY A 423 -2.93 36.17 -3.31
C GLY A 423 -1.86 35.08 -3.36
N VAL A 424 -2.17 33.93 -3.96
CA VAL A 424 -1.21 32.83 -4.11
C VAL A 424 -0.19 33.17 -5.20
N ASP A 425 1.10 33.12 -4.85
CA ASP A 425 2.17 33.31 -5.81
C ASP A 425 2.21 32.14 -6.81
N LEU A 426 2.19 32.46 -8.11
CA LEU A 426 2.09 31.45 -9.17
C LEU A 426 3.34 30.55 -9.26
N ALA A 427 4.54 31.05 -8.93
CA ALA A 427 5.74 30.22 -8.93
C ALA A 427 5.73 29.24 -7.76
N ILE A 428 5.25 29.67 -6.58
CA ILE A 428 5.04 28.80 -5.43
C ILE A 428 3.96 27.75 -5.73
N ALA A 429 2.81 28.16 -6.29
CA ALA A 429 1.74 27.25 -6.68
C ALA A 429 2.23 26.22 -7.70
N HIS A 430 2.95 26.65 -8.73
CA HIS A 430 3.54 25.77 -9.72
C HIS A 430 4.47 24.73 -9.08
N ALA A 431 5.44 25.17 -8.26
CA ALA A 431 6.37 24.27 -7.57
C ALA A 431 5.64 23.27 -6.64
N LEU A 432 4.62 23.72 -5.92
CA LEU A 432 3.77 22.86 -5.10
C LEU A 432 3.07 21.80 -5.95
N MET A 433 2.43 22.19 -7.06
CA MET A 433 1.78 21.25 -7.96
C MET A 433 2.77 20.25 -8.57
N LEU A 434 3.99 20.66 -8.93
CA LEU A 434 5.03 19.75 -9.42
C LEU A 434 5.38 18.67 -8.39
N SER A 435 5.40 19.03 -7.10
CA SER A 435 5.72 18.11 -6.00
C SER A 435 4.56 17.17 -5.61
N LYS A 436 3.35 17.43 -6.09
CA LYS A 436 2.12 16.71 -5.70
C LYS A 436 1.44 15.97 -6.84
N ASN A 437 1.76 16.36 -8.08
CA ASN A 437 1.18 15.77 -9.28
C ASN A 437 2.26 14.98 -10.04
N PRO A 438 2.27 13.64 -9.88
CA PRO A 438 3.28 12.82 -10.52
C PRO A 438 3.13 12.85 -12.04
N SER A 439 4.28 12.70 -12.69
CA SER A 439 4.43 12.50 -14.13
C SER A 439 4.22 11.04 -14.53
N TYR A 440 4.56 10.12 -13.60
CA TYR A 440 4.52 8.68 -13.82
C TYR A 440 3.74 8.00 -12.69
N ILE A 441 2.86 7.08 -13.07
CA ILE A 441 2.18 6.15 -12.17
C ILE A 441 2.34 4.72 -12.70
N PRO A 442 2.18 3.70 -11.85
CA PRO A 442 2.16 2.29 -12.26
C PRO A 442 0.95 1.97 -13.16
N ARG A 443 0.98 2.40 -14.42
CA ARG A 443 -0.13 2.21 -15.36
C ARG A 443 -0.35 0.73 -15.62
N ASN A 444 -1.62 0.32 -15.60
CA ASN A 444 -1.97 -1.10 -15.60
C ASN A 444 -1.51 -1.81 -16.88
N HIS A 445 -1.55 -1.13 -18.03
CA HIS A 445 -1.11 -1.67 -19.30
C HIS A 445 0.40 -1.94 -19.33
N LEU A 446 1.22 -1.03 -18.80
CA LEU A 446 2.67 -1.21 -18.69
C LEU A 446 3.05 -2.33 -17.72
N ILE A 447 2.32 -2.45 -16.61
CA ILE A 447 2.49 -3.59 -15.68
C ILE A 447 2.13 -4.89 -16.38
N ALA A 448 1.01 -4.93 -17.10
CA ALA A 448 0.56 -6.12 -17.83
C ALA A 448 1.58 -6.54 -18.89
N GLU A 449 2.09 -5.58 -19.68
CA GLU A 449 3.13 -5.82 -20.68
C GLU A 449 4.43 -6.33 -20.05
N ALA A 450 4.89 -5.71 -18.95
CA ALA A 450 6.08 -6.15 -18.24
C ALA A 450 5.94 -7.59 -17.70
N ILE A 451 4.75 -7.94 -17.19
CA ILE A 451 4.45 -9.30 -16.74
C ILE A 451 4.41 -10.27 -17.91
N GLU A 452 3.83 -9.89 -19.04
CA GLU A 452 3.75 -10.73 -20.23
C GLU A 452 5.14 -11.05 -20.77
N GLN A 453 5.98 -10.03 -20.98
CA GLN A 453 7.36 -10.19 -21.45
C GLN A 453 8.17 -11.08 -20.50
N ALA A 454 8.06 -10.85 -19.19
CA ALA A 454 8.76 -11.66 -18.19
C ALA A 454 8.27 -13.11 -18.17
N SER A 455 6.95 -13.34 -18.31
CA SER A 455 6.37 -14.68 -18.21
C SER A 455 6.57 -15.53 -19.46
N GLN A 456 6.50 -14.92 -20.65
CA GLN A 456 6.61 -15.63 -21.94
C GLN A 456 8.06 -15.73 -22.44
N HIS A 457 8.89 -14.74 -22.13
CA HIS A 457 10.23 -14.60 -22.73
C HIS A 457 11.36 -14.52 -21.71
N GLN A 458 11.07 -14.56 -20.40
CA GLN A 458 12.05 -14.32 -19.34
C GLN A 458 12.78 -12.98 -19.49
N ASP A 459 12.13 -12.02 -20.15
CA ASP A 459 12.66 -10.67 -20.33
C ASP A 459 12.13 -9.74 -19.23
N PHE A 460 13.02 -9.31 -18.35
CA PHE A 460 12.73 -8.39 -17.25
C PHE A 460 13.09 -6.94 -17.57
N GLY A 461 13.41 -6.61 -18.83
CA GLY A 461 13.83 -5.29 -19.27
C GLY A 461 12.80 -4.20 -18.97
N LEU A 462 11.56 -4.37 -19.44
CA LEU A 462 10.49 -3.40 -19.20
C LEU A 462 10.13 -3.28 -17.71
N PHE A 463 10.10 -4.41 -16.98
CA PHE A 463 9.94 -4.41 -15.52
C PHE A 463 11.00 -3.52 -14.85
N ASN A 464 12.27 -3.69 -15.22
CA ASN A 464 13.34 -2.92 -14.61
C ASN A 464 13.26 -1.43 -14.93
N GLN A 465 13.00 -1.08 -16.18
CA GLN A 465 12.80 0.31 -16.60
C GLN A 465 11.63 0.97 -15.87
N LEU A 466 10.50 0.25 -15.74
CA LEU A 466 9.32 0.76 -15.07
C LEU A 466 9.61 1.06 -13.59
N VAL A 467 10.30 0.17 -12.88
CA VAL A 467 10.72 0.43 -11.49
C VAL A 467 11.67 1.63 -11.40
N ASP A 468 12.62 1.78 -12.32
CA ASP A 468 13.57 2.90 -12.32
C ASP A 468 12.89 4.25 -12.55
N VAL A 469 11.93 4.30 -13.48
CA VAL A 469 11.14 5.51 -13.76
C VAL A 469 10.25 5.87 -12.58
N LEU A 470 9.58 4.88 -12.00
CA LEU A 470 8.66 5.07 -10.87
C LEU A 470 9.37 5.41 -9.56
N ALA A 471 10.68 5.21 -9.46
CA ALA A 471 11.48 5.69 -8.32
C ALA A 471 11.55 7.23 -8.25
N ARG A 472 11.20 7.94 -9.32
CA ARG A 472 11.16 9.41 -9.37
C ARG A 472 9.87 9.90 -10.04
N PRO A 473 8.70 9.63 -9.44
CA PRO A 473 7.43 9.75 -10.14
C PRO A 473 7.08 11.20 -10.51
N PHE A 474 7.66 12.20 -9.82
CA PHE A 474 7.44 13.62 -10.08
C PHE A 474 8.40 14.24 -11.11
N GLU A 475 9.56 13.62 -11.37
CA GLU A 475 10.61 14.14 -12.26
C GLU A 475 10.38 13.72 -13.71
N TYR A 476 9.64 14.51 -14.50
CA TYR A 476 9.48 14.23 -15.93
C TYR A 476 10.80 14.28 -16.69
N ARG A 477 11.02 13.30 -17.57
CA ARG A 477 12.12 13.23 -18.53
C ARG A 477 11.61 12.82 -19.90
N GLU A 478 12.06 13.51 -20.94
CA GLU A 478 11.58 13.29 -22.31
C GLU A 478 11.94 11.89 -22.82
N GLU A 479 13.10 11.34 -22.42
CA GLU A 479 13.48 9.97 -22.75
C GLU A 479 12.51 8.91 -22.18
N ASN A 480 11.79 9.25 -21.12
CA ASN A 480 10.83 8.38 -20.44
C ASN A 480 9.37 8.73 -20.80
N LYS A 481 9.14 9.53 -21.84
CA LYS A 481 7.80 9.99 -22.24
C LYS A 481 6.77 8.87 -22.37
N VAL A 482 7.18 7.71 -22.91
CA VAL A 482 6.29 6.56 -23.11
C VAL A 482 5.62 6.08 -21.82
N PHE A 483 6.30 6.19 -20.67
CA PHE A 483 5.77 5.77 -19.37
C PHE A 483 4.72 6.74 -18.80
N ALA A 484 4.64 7.97 -19.32
CA ALA A 484 3.65 8.95 -18.90
C ALA A 484 2.32 8.83 -19.68
N LEU A 485 2.34 8.25 -20.88
CA LEU A 485 1.18 8.21 -21.78
C LEU A 485 0.04 7.37 -21.19
N SER A 486 -1.19 7.83 -21.38
CA SER A 486 -2.39 7.02 -21.12
C SER A 486 -2.42 5.78 -22.02
N PRO A 487 -3.06 4.68 -21.57
CA PRO A 487 -3.29 3.53 -22.44
C PRO A 487 -4.08 3.92 -23.69
N LYS A 488 -3.79 3.28 -24.81
CA LYS A 488 -4.73 3.23 -25.94
C LYS A 488 -5.98 2.42 -25.56
N PRO A 489 -7.12 2.60 -26.25
CA PRO A 489 -8.35 1.85 -25.95
C PRO A 489 -8.16 0.32 -25.93
N GLU A 490 -7.29 -0.22 -26.79
CA GLU A 490 -6.95 -1.65 -26.86
C GLU A 490 -6.00 -2.12 -25.74
N GLU A 491 -5.29 -1.21 -25.08
CA GLU A 491 -4.36 -1.48 -23.98
C GLU A 491 -5.05 -1.39 -22.61
N GLU A 492 -6.30 -0.92 -22.54
CA GLU A 492 -7.02 -0.72 -21.29
C GLU A 492 -7.24 -2.03 -20.51
N VAL A 493 -6.61 -2.11 -19.35
CA VAL A 493 -6.81 -3.21 -18.40
C VAL A 493 -8.07 -2.93 -17.57
N LYS A 494 -9.11 -3.75 -17.77
CA LYS A 494 -10.40 -3.58 -17.09
C LYS A 494 -10.45 -4.23 -15.71
N GLN A 495 -9.68 -5.30 -15.51
CA GLN A 495 -9.65 -6.07 -14.27
C GLN A 495 -8.23 -6.53 -13.97
N THR A 496 -7.95 -6.71 -12.69
CA THR A 496 -6.71 -7.24 -12.15
C THR A 496 -7.03 -8.38 -11.17
N PHE A 497 -6.03 -9.20 -10.85
CA PHE A 497 -6.23 -10.49 -10.19
C PHE A 497 -5.28 -10.67 -9.01
N CYS A 498 -5.76 -11.30 -7.93
CA CYS A 498 -4.98 -11.62 -6.73
C CYS A 498 -3.88 -12.69 -6.96
N GLY A 499 -3.95 -13.42 -8.08
CA GLY A 499 -3.08 -14.56 -8.39
C GLY A 499 -3.07 -15.63 -7.29
N THR A 500 -4.18 -15.78 -6.57
CA THR A 500 -4.38 -16.73 -5.47
C THR A 500 -4.89 -18.05 -5.97
#